data_AF-A0A100VM14-F1
#
_entry.id   AF-A0A100VM14-F1
#
_cell.length_a   1.000
_cell.length_b   1.000
_cell.length_c   1.000
_cell.angle_alpha   90.00
_cell.angle_beta   90.00
_cell.angle_gamma   90.00
#
_symmetry.space_group_name_H-M   'P 1'
#
loop_
_entity.id
_entity.type
_entity.pdbx_description
1 polymer ?
#
loop_
_entity_poly.entity_id
_entity_poly.type
_entity_poly.pdbx_seq_one_letter_code
_entity_poly.pdbx_strand_id
1 'polypeptide(L)'
;MELYFLGTNAGVPTLQRNVTSIGLRMLDERRALWLFDCGEGTQHQILSSPLKLSKLEKIFITHLHGDHVFGLPGLLSSRANQGGTTPLTVYGPPGTDRMISTTMELSQSRVNYDLNIVEHTGGVLFEDDSFIVEAALLEHRIDSYGYRITEKDRPGSLDPAKLAEYGLKPGPLFGRLKRGETITLDNGQSLRPEDVLGAPKRGMVITILGDTRPCDNVQPLSINADVLVHEATFMHDLADTAYEYYHSTSKQAAEAARAANVGQLIMTHFSSRYKDEDQLQPLLEEAQSVFPNTRLANEHQLIPVVHRKQES
;
A
#
# COMPACT_ATOMS: atom_id res chain seq x y z
N MET A 1 0.03 9.16 -5.80
CA MET A 1 0.23 8.23 -4.67
C MET A 1 1.71 7.95 -4.50
N GLU A 2 2.18 7.81 -3.27
CA GLU A 2 3.59 7.62 -2.94
C GLU A 2 3.74 6.61 -1.80
N LEU A 3 4.69 5.67 -1.93
CA LEU A 3 5.09 4.77 -0.86
C LEU A 3 6.23 5.38 -0.05
N TYR A 4 6.19 5.20 1.26
CA TYR A 4 7.21 5.68 2.18
C TYR A 4 7.55 4.59 3.19
N PHE A 5 8.78 4.09 3.18
CA PHE A 5 9.20 3.00 4.04
C PHE A 5 9.67 3.56 5.38
N LEU A 6 8.96 3.20 6.45
CA LEU A 6 9.28 3.60 7.82
C LEU A 6 10.18 2.56 8.49
N GLY A 7 10.05 1.30 8.11
CA GLY A 7 10.91 0.22 8.56
C GLY A 7 10.98 -0.91 7.55
N THR A 8 12.16 -1.50 7.41
CA THR A 8 12.47 -2.44 6.32
C THR A 8 13.18 -3.71 6.79
N ASN A 9 13.39 -3.88 8.10
CA ASN A 9 14.10 -5.01 8.66
C ASN A 9 13.17 -6.10 9.20
N ALA A 10 13.59 -7.36 9.06
CA ALA A 10 12.85 -8.52 9.54
C ALA A 10 13.13 -8.85 11.01
N GLY A 11 12.07 -9.20 11.75
CA GLY A 11 12.10 -9.79 13.08
C GLY A 11 12.48 -8.84 14.23
N VAL A 12 13.55 -8.07 14.09
CA VAL A 12 14.08 -7.18 15.13
C VAL A 12 14.65 -5.90 14.52
N PRO A 13 14.66 -4.76 15.25
CA PRO A 13 15.32 -3.55 14.76
C PRO A 13 16.85 -3.72 14.80
N THR A 14 17.53 -2.96 13.95
CA THR A 14 18.98 -2.82 13.91
C THR A 14 19.36 -1.35 14.07
N LEU A 15 20.66 -1.04 14.14
CA LEU A 15 21.10 0.37 14.14
C LEU A 15 20.79 1.08 12.82
N GLN A 16 20.65 0.34 11.72
CA GLN A 16 20.49 0.87 10.37
C GLN A 16 19.03 0.85 9.90
N ARG A 17 18.24 -0.13 10.36
CA ARG A 17 16.89 -0.38 9.89
C ARG A 17 15.96 -0.80 11.03
N ASN A 18 14.81 -0.14 11.13
CA ASN A 18 13.70 -0.51 12.00
C ASN A 18 12.85 -1.66 11.43
N VAL A 19 11.98 -2.23 12.27
CA VAL A 19 11.01 -3.26 11.88
C VAL A 19 9.86 -2.72 11.03
N THR A 20 9.18 -3.61 10.32
CA THR A 20 8.23 -3.33 9.24
C THR A 20 7.19 -2.26 9.54
N SER A 21 7.18 -1.22 8.69
CA SER A 21 6.00 -0.37 8.48
C SER A 21 6.15 0.43 7.18
N ILE A 22 5.07 0.51 6.42
CA ILE A 22 5.02 1.19 5.11
C ILE A 22 3.87 2.19 5.11
N GLY A 23 4.16 3.44 4.79
CA GLY A 23 3.16 4.49 4.57
C GLY A 23 2.79 4.63 3.09
N LEU A 24 1.50 4.53 2.79
CA LEU A 24 0.93 4.93 1.50
C LEU A 24 0.34 6.34 1.64
N ARG A 25 1.04 7.32 1.07
CA ARG A 25 0.65 8.73 1.09
C ARG A 25 -0.15 9.08 -0.17
N MET A 26 -1.35 9.61 0.04
CA MET A 26 -2.32 9.91 -1.02
C MET A 26 -2.86 11.34 -0.88
N LEU A 27 -1.96 12.33 -0.96
CA LEU A 27 -2.31 13.74 -0.73
C LEU A 27 -3.24 14.31 -1.81
N ASP A 28 -3.04 13.94 -3.07
CA ASP A 28 -3.81 14.45 -4.19
C ASP A 28 -5.10 13.66 -4.43
N GLU A 29 -5.12 12.38 -4.05
CA GLU A 29 -6.24 11.48 -4.30
C GLU A 29 -7.32 11.57 -3.23
N ARG A 30 -6.96 11.45 -1.95
CA ARG A 30 -7.92 11.45 -0.82
C ARG A 30 -7.49 12.26 0.40
N ARG A 31 -6.33 12.93 0.34
CA ARG A 31 -5.70 13.69 1.44
C ARG A 31 -5.47 12.84 2.71
N ALA A 32 -5.13 11.56 2.54
CA ALA A 32 -4.94 10.62 3.63
C ALA A 32 -3.57 9.92 3.59
N LEU A 33 -3.26 9.30 4.73
CA LEU A 33 -2.18 8.36 4.93
C LEU A 33 -2.80 7.02 5.32
N TRP A 34 -2.39 5.95 4.65
CA TRP A 34 -2.62 4.58 5.09
C TRP A 34 -1.30 3.96 5.53
N LEU A 35 -1.32 3.14 6.58
CA LEU A 35 -0.17 2.36 7.02
C LEU A 35 -0.40 0.88 6.73
N PHE A 36 0.65 0.18 6.32
CA PHE A 36 0.72 -1.26 6.19
C PHE A 36 1.79 -1.75 7.16
N ASP A 37 1.34 -2.53 8.12
CA ASP A 37 2.07 -2.88 9.35
C ASP A 37 2.51 -1.67 10.19
N CYS A 38 2.75 -1.95 11.45
CA CYS A 38 3.10 -0.97 12.46
C CYS A 38 3.97 -1.64 13.55
N GLY A 39 5.16 -2.10 13.13
CA GLY A 39 6.17 -2.61 14.04
C GLY A 39 6.59 -1.62 15.12
N GLU A 40 7.24 -2.12 16.17
CA GLU A 40 7.78 -1.27 17.23
C GLU A 40 8.63 -0.13 16.63
N GLY A 41 8.56 1.05 17.22
CA GLY A 41 9.29 2.21 16.72
C GLY A 41 8.63 2.95 15.54
N THR A 42 7.59 2.43 14.91
CA THR A 42 6.90 3.09 13.76
C THR A 42 6.55 4.55 14.03
N GLN A 43 5.99 4.86 15.21
CA GLN A 43 5.67 6.25 15.57
C GLN A 43 6.92 7.15 15.67
N HIS A 44 8.08 6.61 16.04
CA HIS A 44 9.35 7.34 16.09
C HIS A 44 9.86 7.59 14.67
N GLN A 45 9.77 6.59 13.79
CA GLN A 45 10.10 6.74 12.37
C GLN A 45 9.23 7.81 11.70
N ILE A 46 7.96 7.92 12.10
CA ILE A 46 7.06 8.98 11.60
C ILE A 46 7.54 10.38 12.01
N LEU A 47 8.12 10.57 13.19
CA LEU A 47 8.64 11.88 13.64
C LEU A 47 9.74 12.42 12.72
N SER A 48 10.54 11.52 12.16
CA SER A 48 11.63 11.84 11.21
C SER A 48 11.15 11.83 9.75
N SER A 49 9.84 11.72 9.51
CA SER A 49 9.25 11.58 8.16
C SER A 49 8.40 12.80 7.78
N PRO A 50 8.05 12.97 6.49
CA PRO A 50 7.05 13.94 6.08
C PRO A 50 5.61 13.48 6.34
N LEU A 51 5.40 12.27 6.88
CA LEU A 51 4.08 11.72 7.18
C LEU A 51 3.51 12.36 8.44
N LYS A 52 2.17 12.44 8.52
CA LYS A 52 1.47 13.05 9.65
C LYS A 52 0.41 12.11 10.19
N LEU A 53 0.46 11.80 11.49
CA LEU A 53 -0.55 10.98 12.15
C LEU A 53 -1.96 11.57 12.09
N SER A 54 -2.08 12.90 11.98
CA SER A 54 -3.37 13.58 11.75
C SER A 54 -4.00 13.30 10.38
N LYS A 55 -3.24 12.73 9.44
CA LYS A 55 -3.73 12.25 8.14
C LYS A 55 -3.96 10.75 8.11
N LEU A 56 -3.60 10.03 9.19
CA LEU A 56 -3.77 8.59 9.27
C LEU A 56 -5.26 8.24 9.33
N GLU A 57 -5.70 7.51 8.31
CA GLU A 57 -7.10 7.11 8.10
C GLU A 57 -7.28 5.61 8.26
N LYS A 58 -6.32 4.81 7.80
CA LYS A 58 -6.38 3.34 7.82
C LYS A 58 -5.04 2.73 8.18
N ILE A 59 -5.08 1.62 8.92
CA ILE A 59 -3.94 0.73 9.14
C ILE A 59 -4.35 -0.66 8.69
N PHE A 60 -3.49 -1.35 7.95
CA PHE A 60 -3.67 -2.72 7.50
C PHE A 60 -2.54 -3.57 8.09
N ILE A 61 -2.88 -4.62 8.82
CA ILE A 61 -1.92 -5.49 9.52
C ILE A 61 -1.86 -6.82 8.80
N THR A 62 -0.70 -7.15 8.24
CA THR A 62 -0.51 -8.38 7.48
C THR A 62 -0.64 -9.60 8.37
N HIS A 63 0.01 -9.59 9.53
CA HIS A 63 -0.03 -10.67 10.52
C HIS A 63 0.33 -10.18 11.92
N LEU A 64 0.13 -11.02 12.95
CA LEU A 64 0.26 -10.64 14.37
C LEU A 64 1.64 -10.88 14.98
N HIS A 65 2.71 -10.99 14.18
CA HIS A 65 4.07 -10.99 14.74
C HIS A 65 4.46 -9.60 15.27
N GLY A 66 5.31 -9.59 16.30
CA GLY A 66 5.60 -8.40 17.08
C GLY A 66 6.24 -7.26 16.29
N ASP A 67 7.12 -7.60 15.37
CA ASP A 67 7.77 -6.70 14.42
C ASP A 67 6.82 -6.08 13.39
N HIS A 68 5.55 -6.48 13.36
CA HIS A 68 4.50 -5.89 12.54
C HIS A 68 3.42 -5.17 13.37
N VAL A 69 3.31 -5.41 14.68
CA VAL A 69 2.18 -4.90 15.49
C VAL A 69 2.52 -4.18 16.79
N PHE A 70 3.72 -4.37 17.35
CA PHE A 70 4.04 -3.81 18.68
C PHE A 70 4.10 -2.28 18.72
N GLY A 71 4.16 -1.61 17.56
CA GLY A 71 4.03 -0.15 17.47
C GLY A 71 2.61 0.38 17.60
N LEU A 72 1.58 -0.47 17.41
CA LEU A 72 0.19 -0.04 17.32
C LEU A 72 -0.30 0.72 18.56
N PRO A 73 -0.19 0.19 19.80
CA PRO A 73 -0.76 0.87 20.97
C PRO A 73 -0.15 2.25 21.22
N GLY A 74 1.17 2.35 21.04
CA GLY A 74 1.91 3.61 21.16
C GLY A 74 1.50 4.61 20.08
N LEU A 75 1.39 4.16 18.82
CA LEU A 75 0.98 5.01 17.70
C LEU A 75 -0.45 5.54 17.87
N LEU A 76 -1.40 4.69 18.30
CA LEU A 76 -2.79 5.09 18.55
C LEU A 76 -2.89 6.17 19.63
N SER A 77 -2.14 5.99 20.72
CA SER A 77 -2.07 6.94 21.83
C SER A 77 -1.41 8.26 21.41
N SER A 78 -0.31 8.19 20.67
CA SER A 78 0.38 9.37 20.14
C SER A 78 -0.49 10.17 19.17
N ARG A 79 -1.26 9.49 18.31
CA ARG A 79 -2.22 10.16 17.42
C ARG A 79 -3.27 10.95 18.19
N ALA A 80 -3.80 10.39 19.29
CA ALA A 80 -4.76 11.08 20.15
C ALA A 80 -4.14 12.33 20.79
N ASN A 81 -2.94 12.17 21.36
CA ASN A 81 -2.21 13.25 22.03
C ASN A 81 -1.76 14.37 21.08
N GLN A 82 -1.58 14.08 19.80
CA GLN A 82 -1.25 15.06 18.76
C GLN A 82 -2.50 15.72 18.14
N GLY A 83 -3.68 15.52 18.71
CA GLY A 83 -4.92 16.16 18.28
C GLY A 83 -5.57 15.52 17.05
N GLY A 84 -5.25 14.27 16.74
CA GLY A 84 -5.98 13.50 15.73
C GLY A 84 -7.40 13.20 16.20
N THR A 85 -8.41 13.73 15.51
CA THR A 85 -9.83 13.56 15.88
C THR A 85 -10.65 12.86 14.81
N THR A 86 -10.10 12.65 13.61
CA THR A 86 -10.80 11.96 12.53
C THR A 86 -10.88 10.46 12.81
N PRO A 87 -11.91 9.76 12.30
CA PRO A 87 -12.01 8.31 12.41
C PRO A 87 -10.76 7.59 11.89
N LEU A 88 -10.43 6.47 12.52
CA LEU A 88 -9.34 5.57 12.14
C LEU A 88 -9.89 4.14 12.08
N THR A 89 -9.61 3.44 10.98
CA THR A 89 -9.93 2.01 10.86
C THR A 89 -8.67 1.16 10.84
N VAL A 90 -8.60 0.15 11.70
CA VAL A 90 -7.53 -0.86 11.70
C VAL A 90 -8.10 -2.16 11.15
N TYR A 91 -7.52 -2.64 10.06
CA TYR A 91 -7.82 -3.94 9.46
C TYR A 91 -6.71 -4.90 9.85
N GLY A 92 -7.04 -6.12 10.28
CA GLY A 92 -6.04 -7.14 10.58
C GLY A 92 -6.65 -8.53 10.76
N PRO A 93 -5.82 -9.54 11.05
CA PRO A 93 -6.28 -10.91 11.31
C PRO A 93 -7.09 -11.03 12.60
N PRO A 94 -7.80 -12.15 12.82
CA PRO A 94 -8.40 -12.46 14.11
C PRO A 94 -7.37 -12.36 15.25
N GLY A 95 -7.70 -11.59 16.29
CA GLY A 95 -6.82 -11.27 17.41
C GLY A 95 -6.29 -9.83 17.43
N THR A 96 -6.42 -9.07 16.33
CA THR A 96 -6.07 -7.64 16.29
C THR A 96 -6.83 -6.83 17.34
N ASP A 97 -8.15 -7.01 17.47
CA ASP A 97 -8.96 -6.26 18.43
C ASP A 97 -8.54 -6.60 19.86
N ARG A 98 -8.42 -7.89 20.17
CA ARG A 98 -7.98 -8.35 21.49
C ARG A 98 -6.62 -7.78 21.86
N MET A 99 -5.66 -7.76 20.94
CA MET A 99 -4.33 -7.20 21.18
C MET A 99 -4.40 -5.71 21.52
N ILE A 100 -5.09 -4.92 20.68
CA ILE A 100 -5.21 -3.47 20.88
C ILE A 100 -5.98 -3.16 22.18
N SER A 101 -7.18 -3.72 22.33
CA SER A 101 -8.04 -3.46 23.49
C SER A 101 -7.37 -3.84 24.81
N THR A 102 -6.72 -5.00 24.88
CA THR A 102 -6.00 -5.44 26.09
C THR A 102 -4.87 -4.47 26.46
N THR A 103 -4.03 -4.06 25.51
CA THR A 103 -2.93 -3.14 25.81
C THR A 103 -3.45 -1.75 26.22
N MET A 104 -4.49 -1.26 25.54
CA MET A 104 -5.11 0.03 25.84
C MET A 104 -5.78 0.02 27.22
N GLU A 105 -6.49 -1.05 27.58
CA GLU A 105 -7.12 -1.24 28.90
C GLU A 105 -6.07 -1.28 30.02
N LEU A 106 -5.05 -2.13 29.88
CA LEU A 106 -3.99 -2.29 30.90
C LEU A 106 -3.21 -1.00 31.15
N SER A 107 -2.96 -0.23 30.10
CA SER A 107 -2.27 1.06 30.20
C SER A 107 -3.19 2.23 30.59
N GLN A 108 -4.50 1.98 30.72
CA GLN A 108 -5.54 3.00 30.91
C GLN A 108 -5.52 4.10 29.83
N SER A 109 -5.03 3.77 28.65
CA SER A 109 -4.95 4.68 27.52
C SER A 109 -6.33 4.86 26.90
N ARG A 110 -6.63 6.09 26.47
CA ARG A 110 -7.90 6.43 25.81
C ARG A 110 -7.61 7.21 24.54
N VAL A 111 -8.37 6.93 23.49
CA VAL A 111 -8.36 7.70 22.25
C VAL A 111 -9.58 8.63 22.21
N ASN A 112 -9.40 9.82 21.65
CA ASN A 112 -10.43 10.86 21.52
C ASN A 112 -11.05 10.90 20.11
N TYR A 113 -10.94 9.80 19.37
CA TYR A 113 -11.44 9.63 18.01
C TYR A 113 -12.12 8.28 17.88
N ASP A 114 -12.94 8.14 16.84
CA ASP A 114 -13.59 6.87 16.50
C ASP A 114 -12.56 5.86 15.97
N LEU A 115 -12.32 4.80 16.74
CA LEU A 115 -11.41 3.71 16.40
C LEU A 115 -12.24 2.48 16.06
N ASN A 116 -12.30 2.16 14.76
CA ASN A 116 -12.94 0.96 14.26
C ASN A 116 -11.90 -0.14 14.02
N ILE A 117 -12.10 -1.33 14.58
CA ILE A 117 -11.21 -2.48 14.36
C ILE A 117 -12.00 -3.52 13.58
N VAL A 118 -11.44 -3.94 12.44
CA VAL A 118 -12.04 -4.90 11.51
C VAL A 118 -11.12 -6.10 11.40
N GLU A 119 -11.49 -7.19 12.07
CA GLU A 119 -10.82 -8.47 11.90
C GLU A 119 -11.33 -9.16 10.61
N HIS A 120 -10.42 -9.69 9.79
CA HIS A 120 -10.77 -10.27 8.49
C HIS A 120 -10.02 -11.59 8.21
N THR A 121 -10.57 -12.37 7.29
CA THR A 121 -9.95 -13.59 6.75
C THR A 121 -9.73 -13.52 5.23
N GLY A 122 -9.72 -12.31 4.67
CA GLY A 122 -9.55 -12.03 3.24
C GLY A 122 -10.80 -11.43 2.60
N GLY A 123 -10.78 -11.28 1.28
CA GLY A 123 -11.85 -10.67 0.48
C GLY A 123 -11.73 -9.15 0.37
N VAL A 124 -12.83 -8.49 0.00
CA VAL A 124 -12.90 -7.02 -0.09
C VAL A 124 -13.03 -6.44 1.32
N LEU A 125 -12.04 -5.65 1.75
CA LEU A 125 -11.99 -5.04 3.08
C LEU A 125 -12.53 -3.61 3.08
N PHE A 126 -12.34 -2.91 1.97
CA PHE A 126 -12.73 -1.52 1.82
C PHE A 126 -13.09 -1.23 0.37
N GLU A 127 -14.19 -0.53 0.17
CA GLU A 127 -14.58 -0.02 -1.14
C GLU A 127 -15.27 1.34 -0.98
N ASP A 128 -14.83 2.33 -1.74
CA ASP A 128 -15.50 3.62 -1.92
C ASP A 128 -15.52 4.01 -3.42
N ASP A 129 -15.92 5.23 -3.76
CA ASP A 129 -15.98 5.69 -5.15
C ASP A 129 -14.59 5.77 -5.84
N SER A 130 -13.50 5.75 -5.08
CA SER A 130 -12.14 5.97 -5.56
C SER A 130 -11.23 4.75 -5.42
N PHE A 131 -11.47 3.86 -4.47
CA PHE A 131 -10.57 2.75 -4.14
C PHE A 131 -11.32 1.46 -3.80
N ILE A 132 -10.66 0.34 -4.08
CA ILE A 132 -10.99 -0.99 -3.56
C ILE A 132 -9.72 -1.53 -2.88
N VAL A 133 -9.85 -2.10 -1.69
CA VAL A 133 -8.79 -2.85 -1.02
C VAL A 133 -9.24 -4.27 -0.80
N GLU A 134 -8.47 -5.20 -1.34
CA GLU A 134 -8.70 -6.64 -1.26
C GLU A 134 -7.56 -7.30 -0.48
N ALA A 135 -7.87 -8.38 0.23
CA ALA A 135 -6.89 -9.18 0.93
C ALA A 135 -7.01 -10.66 0.59
N ALA A 136 -5.88 -11.36 0.56
CA ALA A 136 -5.86 -12.83 0.43
C ALA A 136 -4.82 -13.42 1.39
N LEU A 137 -5.10 -14.63 1.85
CA LEU A 137 -4.25 -15.38 2.77
C LEU A 137 -2.92 -15.73 2.09
N LEU A 138 -1.82 -15.49 2.77
CA LEU A 138 -0.46 -15.84 2.38
C LEU A 138 0.01 -17.08 3.15
N GLU A 139 1.23 -17.53 2.87
CA GLU A 139 1.76 -18.74 3.49
C GLU A 139 2.89 -18.40 4.45
N HIS A 140 2.52 -18.24 5.72
CA HIS A 140 3.42 -17.90 6.81
C HIS A 140 3.18 -18.79 8.04
N ARG A 141 4.01 -18.66 9.09
CA ARG A 141 3.91 -19.48 10.31
C ARG A 141 2.57 -19.30 11.03
N ILE A 142 2.01 -18.11 10.95
CA ILE A 142 0.66 -17.75 11.38
C ILE A 142 -0.09 -17.18 10.18
N ASP A 143 -1.40 -16.98 10.30
CA ASP A 143 -2.18 -16.30 9.27
C ASP A 143 -1.53 -14.96 8.91
N SER A 144 -1.15 -14.83 7.64
CA SER A 144 -0.57 -13.63 7.04
C SER A 144 -1.39 -13.27 5.81
N TYR A 145 -1.50 -11.98 5.51
CA TYR A 145 -2.31 -11.48 4.40
C TYR A 145 -1.51 -10.52 3.53
N GLY A 146 -1.77 -10.59 2.23
CA GLY A 146 -1.33 -9.60 1.27
C GLY A 146 -2.50 -8.70 0.88
N TYR A 147 -2.20 -7.44 0.59
CA TYR A 147 -3.18 -6.41 0.28
C TYR A 147 -3.01 -5.91 -1.15
N ARG A 148 -4.10 -5.90 -1.90
CA ARG A 148 -4.20 -5.28 -3.23
C ARG A 148 -5.03 -4.00 -3.11
N ILE A 149 -4.40 -2.88 -3.42
CA ILE A 149 -5.01 -1.55 -3.41
C ILE A 149 -5.22 -1.12 -4.85
N THR A 150 -6.47 -1.04 -5.26
CA THR A 150 -6.87 -0.64 -6.60
C THR A 150 -7.52 0.73 -6.55
N GLU A 151 -6.89 1.75 -7.14
CA GLU A 151 -7.56 3.00 -7.48
C GLU A 151 -8.52 2.72 -8.64
N LYS A 152 -9.77 3.18 -8.52
CA LYS A 152 -10.77 3.04 -9.58
C LYS A 152 -10.44 3.97 -10.75
N ASP A 153 -10.75 3.50 -11.95
CA ASP A 153 -10.58 4.28 -13.18
C ASP A 153 -11.34 5.61 -13.09
N ARG A 154 -10.70 6.67 -13.61
CA ARG A 154 -11.27 8.00 -13.63
C ARG A 154 -11.72 8.37 -15.05
N PRO A 155 -12.77 9.18 -15.18
CA PRO A 155 -13.15 9.76 -16.46
C PRO A 155 -11.95 10.45 -17.13
N GLY A 156 -11.91 10.38 -18.47
CA GLY A 156 -10.90 11.06 -19.26
C GLY A 156 -10.86 12.57 -19.01
N SER A 157 -9.78 13.22 -19.46
CA SER A 157 -9.77 14.68 -19.48
C SER A 157 -10.82 15.18 -20.47
N LEU A 158 -11.48 16.30 -20.15
CA LEU A 158 -12.28 17.02 -21.13
C LEU A 158 -11.35 17.54 -22.23
N ASP A 159 -11.75 17.33 -23.48
CA ASP A 159 -11.05 17.81 -24.67
C ASP A 159 -11.49 19.26 -24.96
N PRO A 160 -10.60 20.26 -24.76
CA PRO A 160 -10.95 21.65 -24.97
C PRO A 160 -11.31 21.96 -26.43
N ALA A 161 -10.74 21.25 -27.40
CA ALA A 161 -11.03 21.46 -28.82
C ALA A 161 -12.46 21.03 -29.12
N LYS A 162 -12.86 19.83 -28.69
CA LYS A 162 -14.24 19.33 -28.87
C LYS A 162 -15.25 20.21 -28.12
N LEU A 163 -14.95 20.63 -26.89
CA LEU A 163 -15.82 21.54 -26.15
C LEU A 163 -16.05 22.88 -26.87
N ALA A 164 -15.01 23.41 -27.52
CA ALA A 164 -15.09 24.64 -28.29
C ALA A 164 -15.97 24.49 -29.55
N GLU A 165 -16.00 23.32 -30.19
CA GLU A 165 -16.90 23.01 -31.31
C GLU A 165 -18.39 23.12 -30.90
N TYR A 166 -18.70 22.76 -29.65
CA TYR A 166 -20.04 22.92 -29.05
C TYR A 166 -20.28 24.30 -28.44
N GLY A 167 -19.35 25.26 -28.60
CA GLY A 167 -19.45 26.62 -28.05
C GLY A 167 -19.46 26.68 -26.52
N LEU A 168 -19.04 25.60 -25.85
CA LEU A 168 -19.10 25.48 -24.40
C LEU A 168 -17.96 26.22 -23.72
N LYS A 169 -18.30 27.05 -22.73
CA LYS A 169 -17.34 27.74 -21.87
C LYS A 169 -17.15 26.97 -20.55
N PRO A 170 -15.98 27.11 -19.89
CA PRO A 170 -15.76 26.53 -18.57
C PRO A 170 -16.86 26.90 -17.58
N GLY A 171 -17.46 25.90 -16.93
CA GLY A 171 -18.59 26.11 -16.03
C GLY A 171 -19.17 24.81 -15.48
N PRO A 172 -20.34 24.87 -14.79
CA PRO A 172 -20.95 23.72 -14.12
C PRO A 172 -21.24 22.52 -15.03
N LEU A 173 -21.49 22.77 -16.32
CA LEU A 173 -21.75 21.75 -17.33
C LEU A 173 -20.57 20.77 -17.52
N PHE A 174 -19.33 21.24 -17.32
CA PHE A 174 -18.13 20.40 -17.45
C PHE A 174 -18.09 19.33 -16.35
N GLY A 175 -18.52 19.69 -15.15
CA GLY A 175 -18.62 18.75 -14.02
C GLY A 175 -19.67 17.67 -14.26
N ARG A 176 -20.81 18.04 -14.88
CA ARG A 176 -21.87 17.10 -15.26
C ARG A 176 -21.36 16.08 -16.29
N LEU A 177 -20.72 16.58 -17.36
CA LEU A 177 -20.11 15.72 -18.38
C LEU A 177 -19.07 14.78 -17.79
N LYS A 178 -18.20 15.26 -16.89
CA LYS A 178 -17.23 14.42 -16.18
C LYS A 178 -17.86 13.35 -15.30
N ARG A 179 -19.08 13.55 -14.79
CA ARG A 179 -19.83 12.54 -14.03
C ARG A 179 -20.59 11.55 -14.91
N GLY A 180 -20.41 11.61 -16.23
CA GLY A 180 -21.14 10.74 -17.15
C GLY A 180 -22.54 11.24 -17.48
N GLU A 181 -22.92 12.45 -17.06
CA GLU A 181 -24.25 12.99 -17.38
C GLU A 181 -24.29 13.54 -18.80
N THR A 182 -25.29 13.13 -19.56
CA THR A 182 -25.66 13.80 -20.82
C THR A 182 -26.32 15.14 -20.49
N ILE A 183 -25.89 16.21 -21.18
CA ILE A 183 -26.43 17.55 -20.98
C ILE A 183 -27.19 18.02 -22.22
N THR A 184 -28.19 18.89 -22.02
CA THR A 184 -28.86 19.60 -23.11
C THR A 184 -28.29 21.01 -23.17
N LEU A 185 -27.81 21.40 -24.35
CA LEU A 185 -27.27 22.74 -24.63
C LEU A 185 -28.41 23.74 -24.89
N ASP A 186 -28.10 25.03 -24.84
CA ASP A 186 -29.08 26.11 -25.06
C ASP A 186 -29.72 26.06 -26.46
N ASN A 187 -29.03 25.48 -27.43
CA ASN A 187 -29.54 25.26 -28.79
C ASN A 187 -30.45 24.00 -28.91
N GLY A 188 -30.75 23.32 -27.80
CA GLY A 188 -31.54 22.09 -27.75
C GLY A 188 -30.78 20.81 -28.10
N GLN A 189 -29.50 20.89 -28.47
CA GLN A 189 -28.66 19.73 -28.78
C GLN A 189 -28.31 18.96 -27.51
N SER A 190 -28.35 17.63 -27.59
CA SER A 190 -27.86 16.76 -26.54
C SER A 190 -26.37 16.49 -26.73
N LEU A 191 -25.58 16.67 -25.67
CA LEU A 191 -24.15 16.43 -25.64
C LEU A 191 -23.83 15.34 -24.62
N ARG A 192 -23.20 14.27 -25.08
CA ARG A 192 -22.84 13.14 -24.23
C ARG A 192 -21.39 13.22 -23.79
N PRO A 193 -21.03 12.63 -22.64
CA PRO A 193 -19.66 12.59 -22.14
C PRO A 193 -18.65 12.06 -23.17
N GLU A 194 -18.98 10.98 -23.89
CA GLU A 194 -18.12 10.36 -24.90
C GLU A 194 -17.80 11.29 -26.08
N ASP A 195 -18.63 12.30 -26.33
CA ASP A 195 -18.42 13.25 -27.41
C ASP A 195 -17.29 14.25 -27.07
N VAL A 196 -16.94 14.43 -25.78
CA VAL A 196 -16.02 15.48 -25.31
C VAL A 196 -14.95 15.00 -24.31
N LEU A 197 -15.07 13.79 -23.78
CA LEU A 197 -14.04 13.19 -22.93
C LEU A 197 -13.02 12.41 -23.76
N GLY A 198 -11.76 12.48 -23.35
CA GLY A 198 -10.72 11.55 -23.81
C GLY A 198 -10.90 10.15 -23.23
N ALA A 199 -9.99 9.24 -23.57
CA ALA A 199 -9.98 7.89 -23.01
C ALA A 199 -9.95 7.93 -21.46
N PRO A 200 -10.62 6.98 -20.78
CA PRO A 200 -10.55 6.84 -19.33
C PRO A 200 -9.10 6.75 -18.85
N LYS A 201 -8.85 7.35 -17.69
CA LYS A 201 -7.54 7.25 -17.02
C LYS A 201 -7.59 6.05 -16.11
N ARG A 202 -6.82 5.02 -16.46
CA ARG A 202 -6.68 3.82 -15.64
C ARG A 202 -6.20 4.20 -14.23
N GLY A 203 -6.86 3.71 -13.21
CA GLY A 203 -6.39 3.86 -11.83
C GLY A 203 -5.14 3.01 -11.57
N MET A 204 -4.33 3.41 -10.59
CA MET A 204 -3.16 2.63 -10.21
C MET A 204 -3.51 1.43 -9.33
N VAL A 205 -2.70 0.38 -9.43
CA VAL A 205 -2.78 -0.81 -8.59
C VAL A 205 -1.48 -0.97 -7.81
N ILE A 206 -1.55 -1.04 -6.48
CA ILE A 206 -0.42 -1.29 -5.61
C ILE A 206 -0.69 -2.58 -4.86
N THR A 207 0.29 -3.48 -4.81
CA THR A 207 0.22 -4.71 -4.00
C THR A 207 1.28 -4.65 -2.92
N ILE A 208 0.89 -4.90 -1.68
CA ILE A 208 1.79 -4.96 -0.52
C ILE A 208 1.56 -6.29 0.15
N LEU A 209 2.55 -7.16 0.12
CA LEU A 209 2.47 -8.47 0.74
C LEU A 209 3.07 -8.42 2.16
N GLY A 210 2.47 -9.17 3.07
CA GLY A 210 3.11 -9.53 4.32
C GLY A 210 4.16 -10.62 4.13
N ASP A 211 4.67 -11.08 5.26
CA ASP A 211 5.61 -12.20 5.31
C ASP A 211 4.98 -13.44 4.71
N THR A 212 5.73 -14.10 3.84
CA THR A 212 5.26 -15.26 3.11
C THR A 212 6.42 -16.01 2.46
N ARG A 213 6.32 -17.34 2.42
CA ARG A 213 6.99 -18.14 1.39
C ARG A 213 6.20 -18.06 0.07
N PRO A 214 6.73 -18.55 -1.07
CA PRO A 214 5.97 -18.57 -2.32
C PRO A 214 4.64 -19.31 -2.16
N CYS A 215 3.54 -18.68 -2.55
CA CYS A 215 2.20 -19.25 -2.44
C CYS A 215 1.27 -18.79 -3.58
N ASP A 216 0.19 -19.53 -3.79
CA ASP A 216 -0.71 -19.32 -4.93
C ASP A 216 -1.40 -17.95 -4.94
N ASN A 217 -1.64 -17.36 -3.77
CA ASN A 217 -2.34 -16.08 -3.64
C ASN A 217 -1.47 -14.85 -3.95
N VAL A 218 -0.14 -15.01 -4.06
CA VAL A 218 0.75 -13.92 -4.50
C VAL A 218 0.39 -13.44 -5.91
N GLN A 219 0.12 -14.38 -6.82
CA GLN A 219 -0.20 -14.08 -8.22
C GLN A 219 -1.51 -13.28 -8.40
N PRO A 220 -2.69 -13.72 -7.89
CA PRO A 220 -3.93 -12.97 -8.06
C PRO A 220 -3.90 -11.62 -7.34
N LEU A 221 -3.20 -11.50 -6.21
CA LEU A 221 -3.01 -10.20 -5.56
C LEU A 221 -2.17 -9.25 -6.42
N SER A 222 -1.13 -9.76 -7.08
CA SER A 222 -0.11 -8.93 -7.76
C SER A 222 -0.39 -8.70 -9.24
N ILE A 223 -1.34 -9.42 -9.85
CA ILE A 223 -1.55 -9.41 -11.30
C ILE A 223 -1.74 -7.99 -11.85
N ASN A 224 -0.90 -7.63 -12.82
CA ASN A 224 -0.84 -6.32 -13.48
C ASN A 224 -0.69 -5.13 -12.52
N ALA A 225 -0.17 -5.33 -11.30
CA ALA A 225 0.07 -4.24 -10.37
C ALA A 225 1.09 -3.24 -10.94
N ASP A 226 0.91 -1.95 -10.65
CA ASP A 226 1.90 -0.93 -10.96
C ASP A 226 3.15 -1.09 -10.10
N VAL A 227 2.94 -1.41 -8.83
CA VAL A 227 4.01 -1.70 -7.86
C VAL A 227 3.63 -2.93 -7.04
N LEU A 228 4.58 -3.85 -6.89
CA LEU A 228 4.56 -4.93 -5.93
C LEU A 228 5.61 -4.67 -4.85
N VAL A 229 5.19 -4.59 -3.59
CA VAL A 229 6.06 -4.64 -2.42
C VAL A 229 6.06 -6.06 -1.88
N HIS A 230 7.23 -6.70 -1.86
CA HIS A 230 7.39 -8.10 -1.49
C HIS A 230 8.55 -8.24 -0.50
N GLU A 231 8.42 -9.15 0.49
CA GLU A 231 9.55 -9.50 1.34
C GLU A 231 10.66 -10.21 0.54
N ALA A 232 11.91 -9.93 0.89
CA ALA A 232 13.09 -10.61 0.36
C ALA A 232 14.05 -10.86 1.53
N THR A 233 13.59 -11.65 2.49
CA THR A 233 14.31 -11.87 3.75
C THR A 233 15.71 -12.45 3.51
N PHE A 234 15.88 -13.27 2.46
CA PHE A 234 17.13 -13.96 2.15
C PHE A 234 17.54 -13.88 0.67
N MET A 235 18.82 -14.14 0.40
CA MET A 235 19.33 -14.48 -0.93
C MET A 235 18.88 -15.90 -1.34
N HIS A 236 18.92 -16.23 -2.62
CA HIS A 236 18.47 -17.54 -3.09
C HIS A 236 19.36 -18.71 -2.66
N ASP A 237 20.63 -18.46 -2.33
CA ASP A 237 21.54 -19.47 -1.75
C ASP A 237 21.06 -20.00 -0.38
N LEU A 238 20.12 -19.29 0.26
CA LEU A 238 19.49 -19.63 1.53
C LEU A 238 18.02 -20.03 1.35
N ALA A 239 17.62 -20.51 0.17
CA ALA A 239 16.25 -20.90 -0.12
C ALA A 239 15.66 -21.91 0.88
N ASP A 240 16.45 -22.89 1.34
CA ASP A 240 16.00 -23.86 2.34
C ASP A 240 15.70 -23.19 3.68
N THR A 241 16.57 -22.27 4.12
CA THR A 241 16.34 -21.45 5.31
C THR A 241 15.09 -20.59 5.14
N ALA A 242 14.94 -19.90 4.00
CA ALA A 242 13.74 -19.11 3.72
C ALA A 242 12.47 -19.96 3.85
N TYR A 243 12.47 -21.16 3.26
CA TYR A 243 11.35 -22.08 3.32
C TYR A 243 11.01 -22.53 4.76
N GLU A 244 12.02 -22.93 5.54
CA GLU A 244 11.85 -23.36 6.95
C GLU A 244 11.28 -22.26 7.85
N TYR A 245 11.69 -21.01 7.60
CA TYR A 245 11.21 -19.85 8.34
C TYR A 245 9.95 -19.20 7.73
N TYR A 246 9.37 -19.79 6.68
CA TYR A 246 8.18 -19.30 5.98
C TYR A 246 8.36 -17.90 5.35
N HIS A 247 9.53 -17.67 4.76
CA HIS A 247 9.92 -16.44 4.08
C HIS A 247 10.28 -16.69 2.61
N SER A 248 10.50 -15.60 1.89
CA SER A 248 10.90 -15.60 0.48
C SER A 248 12.33 -15.11 0.28
N THR A 249 12.90 -15.53 -0.83
CA THR A 249 14.21 -15.07 -1.32
C THR A 249 14.05 -13.92 -2.33
N SER A 250 15.11 -13.13 -2.55
CA SER A 250 15.14 -12.07 -3.58
C SER A 250 14.78 -12.60 -4.97
N LYS A 251 15.31 -13.77 -5.36
CA LYS A 251 14.94 -14.42 -6.61
C LYS A 251 13.45 -14.81 -6.68
N GLN A 252 12.88 -15.37 -5.61
CA GLN A 252 11.45 -15.75 -5.58
C GLN A 252 10.54 -14.52 -5.68
N ALA A 253 10.87 -13.43 -5.00
CA ALA A 253 10.15 -12.16 -5.12
C ALA A 253 10.18 -11.64 -6.57
N ALA A 254 11.34 -11.72 -7.24
CA ALA A 254 11.50 -11.32 -8.64
C ALA A 254 10.74 -12.23 -9.62
N GLU A 255 10.71 -13.55 -9.36
CA GLU A 255 9.93 -14.50 -10.15
C GLU A 255 8.43 -14.22 -10.03
N ALA A 256 7.94 -13.92 -8.82
CA ALA A 256 6.56 -13.52 -8.58
C ALA A 256 6.21 -12.21 -9.33
N ALA A 257 7.08 -11.19 -9.24
CA ALA A 257 6.91 -9.93 -9.95
C ALA A 257 6.80 -10.13 -11.48
N ARG A 258 7.69 -10.94 -12.04
CA ARG A 258 7.68 -11.27 -13.47
C ARG A 258 6.42 -12.05 -13.87
N ALA A 259 6.04 -13.07 -13.09
CA ALA A 259 4.85 -13.89 -13.36
C ALA A 259 3.55 -13.06 -13.29
N ALA A 260 3.49 -12.09 -12.39
CA ALA A 260 2.34 -11.20 -12.22
C ALA A 260 2.33 -10.02 -13.20
N ASN A 261 3.32 -9.88 -14.08
CA ASN A 261 3.43 -8.78 -15.03
C ASN A 261 3.32 -7.40 -14.34
N VAL A 262 4.05 -7.23 -13.23
CA VAL A 262 4.01 -5.97 -12.46
C VAL A 262 4.84 -4.88 -13.14
N GLY A 263 4.56 -3.63 -12.80
CA GLY A 263 5.34 -2.49 -13.28
C GLY A 263 6.71 -2.41 -12.62
N GLN A 264 6.77 -2.52 -11.30
CA GLN A 264 7.98 -2.45 -10.49
C GLN A 264 7.88 -3.37 -9.27
N LEU A 265 9.02 -3.96 -8.89
CA LEU A 265 9.20 -4.70 -7.64
C LEU A 265 9.98 -3.82 -6.66
N ILE A 266 9.48 -3.72 -5.43
CA ILE A 266 10.20 -3.13 -4.31
C ILE A 266 10.38 -4.21 -3.24
N MET A 267 11.62 -4.59 -2.99
CA MET A 267 11.97 -5.59 -1.97
C MET A 267 12.14 -4.92 -0.62
N THR A 268 11.66 -5.57 0.44
CA THR A 268 11.76 -5.10 1.83
C THR A 268 11.92 -6.30 2.78
N HIS A 269 11.82 -6.05 4.10
CA HIS A 269 11.82 -7.07 5.14
C HIS A 269 13.13 -7.90 5.12
N PHE A 270 14.25 -7.20 5.13
CA PHE A 270 15.56 -7.82 5.00
C PHE A 270 16.02 -8.44 6.31
N SER A 271 16.66 -9.61 6.26
CA SER A 271 17.27 -10.22 7.44
C SER A 271 18.36 -9.32 8.03
N SER A 272 18.41 -9.24 9.37
CA SER A 272 19.45 -8.52 10.13
C SER A 272 20.88 -8.97 9.84
N ARG A 273 21.07 -10.07 9.08
CA ARG A 273 22.39 -10.50 8.60
C ARG A 273 23.03 -9.52 7.63
N TYR A 274 22.23 -8.79 6.85
CA TYR A 274 22.71 -7.80 5.88
C TYR A 274 22.82 -6.43 6.55
N LYS A 275 23.98 -6.04 7.05
CA LYS A 275 24.10 -4.93 8.00
C LYS A 275 23.94 -3.54 7.37
N ASP A 276 24.21 -3.41 6.08
CA ASP A 276 24.28 -2.15 5.36
C ASP A 276 23.83 -2.34 3.90
N GLU A 277 23.79 -1.23 3.14
CA GLU A 277 23.39 -1.23 1.72
C GLU A 277 24.31 -2.09 0.86
N ASP A 278 25.62 -2.10 1.13
CA ASP A 278 26.60 -2.91 0.41
C ASP A 278 26.29 -4.41 0.52
N GLN A 279 25.82 -4.87 1.69
CA GLN A 279 25.39 -6.25 1.91
C GLN A 279 24.00 -6.56 1.36
N LEU A 280 23.18 -5.55 1.05
CA LEU A 280 21.90 -5.72 0.36
C LEU A 280 22.05 -5.74 -1.17
N GLN A 281 23.14 -5.18 -1.69
CA GLN A 281 23.41 -5.10 -3.12
C GLN A 281 23.36 -6.47 -3.84
N PRO A 282 23.87 -7.58 -3.28
CA PRO A 282 23.71 -8.90 -3.89
C PRO A 282 22.25 -9.33 -4.07
N LEU A 283 21.34 -8.97 -3.13
CA LEU A 283 19.91 -9.28 -3.25
C LEU A 283 19.31 -8.54 -4.43
N LEU A 284 19.69 -7.27 -4.58
CA LEU A 284 19.23 -6.44 -5.69
C LEU A 284 19.70 -6.99 -7.04
N GLU A 285 20.98 -7.35 -7.16
CA GLU A 285 21.55 -7.92 -8.38
C GLU A 285 20.90 -9.26 -8.75
N GLU A 286 20.70 -10.13 -7.76
CA GLU A 286 20.00 -11.40 -7.94
C GLU A 286 18.58 -11.19 -8.46
N ALA A 287 17.81 -10.31 -7.83
CA ALA A 287 16.45 -10.00 -8.26
C ALA A 287 16.40 -9.33 -9.64
N GLN A 288 17.30 -8.38 -9.93
CA GLN A 288 17.37 -7.69 -11.21
C GLN A 288 17.76 -8.61 -12.37
N SER A 289 18.47 -9.71 -12.11
CA SER A 289 18.74 -10.75 -13.12
C SER A 289 17.47 -11.46 -13.61
N VAL A 290 16.40 -11.47 -12.80
CA VAL A 290 15.10 -12.08 -13.12
C VAL A 290 14.08 -11.02 -13.55
N PHE A 291 14.03 -9.88 -12.84
CA PHE A 291 13.11 -8.78 -13.07
C PHE A 291 13.84 -7.43 -12.99
N PRO A 292 14.26 -6.84 -14.13
CA PRO A 292 15.15 -5.66 -14.13
C PRO A 292 14.61 -4.43 -13.40
N ASN A 293 13.29 -4.18 -13.40
CA ASN A 293 12.71 -3.03 -12.70
C ASN A 293 12.47 -3.34 -11.21
N THR A 294 13.54 -3.69 -10.52
CA THR A 294 13.55 -3.99 -9.08
C THR A 294 14.32 -2.92 -8.30
N ARG A 295 13.83 -2.60 -7.09
CA ARG A 295 14.46 -1.69 -6.13
C ARG A 295 14.50 -2.29 -4.73
N LEU A 296 15.50 -1.91 -3.95
CA LEU A 296 15.49 -2.09 -2.50
C LEU A 296 14.67 -0.97 -1.85
N ALA A 297 13.85 -1.31 -0.86
CA ALA A 297 13.26 -0.33 0.03
C ALA A 297 14.33 0.22 0.98
N ASN A 298 14.42 1.55 1.08
CA ASN A 298 15.24 2.20 2.10
C ASN A 298 14.36 3.01 3.04
N GLU A 299 14.72 3.01 4.31
CA GLU A 299 14.01 3.81 5.29
C GLU A 299 14.10 5.29 4.97
N HIS A 300 13.01 5.99 5.25
CA HIS A 300 12.83 7.41 4.96
C HIS A 300 12.87 7.80 3.48
N GLN A 301 12.85 6.82 2.58
CA GLN A 301 12.74 7.06 1.15
C GLN A 301 11.28 7.16 0.72
N LEU A 302 10.98 8.21 -0.04
CA LEU A 302 9.70 8.37 -0.71
C LEU A 302 9.80 7.87 -2.16
N ILE A 303 8.93 6.94 -2.53
CA ILE A 303 8.87 6.32 -3.86
C ILE A 303 7.53 6.65 -4.51
N PRO A 304 7.49 7.54 -5.52
CA PRO A 304 6.29 7.79 -6.29
C PRO A 304 5.85 6.53 -7.05
N VAL A 305 4.56 6.22 -7.00
CA VAL A 305 3.98 5.12 -7.78
C VAL A 305 3.81 5.60 -9.22
N VAL A 306 4.39 4.88 -10.16
CA VAL A 306 4.32 5.18 -11.59
C VAL A 306 3.49 4.11 -12.30
N HIS A 307 2.71 4.51 -13.29
CA HIS A 307 1.99 3.54 -14.11
C HIS A 307 2.97 2.57 -14.78
N ARG A 308 2.66 1.29 -14.70
CA ARG A 308 3.25 0.22 -15.50
C ARG A 308 3.14 0.58 -16.97
N LYS A 309 4.25 0.38 -17.70
CA LYS A 309 4.25 0.47 -19.15
C LYS A 309 3.38 -0.66 -19.70
N GLN A 310 2.33 -0.30 -20.43
CA GLN A 310 1.62 -1.30 -21.24
C GLN A 310 2.57 -1.72 -22.36
N GLU A 311 2.88 -3.02 -22.43
CA GLU A 311 3.56 -3.56 -23.61
C GLU A 311 2.60 -3.39 -24.80
N SER A 312 3.09 -2.69 -25.83
CA SER A 312 2.39 -2.43 -27.09
C SER A 312 2.29 -3.68 -27.95
#